data_AF-A0A4U8YT19-F1
#
_entry.id   AF-A0A4U8YT19-F1
#
_cell.length_a   1.000
_cell.length_b   1.000
_cell.length_c   1.000
_cell.angle_alpha   90.00
_cell.angle_beta   90.00
_cell.angle_gamma   90.00
#
_symmetry.space_group_name_H-M   'P 1'
#
loop_
_entity.id
_entity.type
_entity.pdbx_description
1 polymer ?
#
loop_
_entity_poly.entity_id
_entity_poly.type
_entity_poly.pdbx_seq_one_letter_code
_entity_poly.pdbx_strand_id
1 'polypeptide(L)'
;SRPDRDKYVKILCNNIRSDHLDDFDIINQSKTNDLGVPYDLASLMHYGPKAFSKSPGTLNTIVALNGSTNFGQRNGLSDKDIEQARLLYCPGTNACKTLYNDSNVNCTSWGLSGNCDHKVYKDYMNLYCKKTCICKVNVCEDQKVICPAYVTSGYCTAHKAWMAIYCRKSCGFCH
;
A
#
# COMPACT_ATOMS: atom_id res chain seq x y z
N SER A 1 7.21 -0.27 -16.39
CA SER A 1 8.04 0.77 -17.01
C SER A 1 9.49 0.85 -16.50
N ARG A 2 9.89 0.20 -15.38
CA ARG A 2 11.30 0.24 -14.92
C ARG A 2 12.30 -0.25 -15.98
N PRO A 3 13.52 0.32 -16.04
CA PRO A 3 14.61 -0.11 -16.92
C PRO A 3 14.98 -1.59 -16.83
N ASP A 4 14.86 -2.19 -15.65
CA ASP A 4 15.24 -3.56 -15.36
C ASP A 4 14.07 -4.55 -15.43
N ARG A 5 12.87 -4.10 -15.83
CA ARG A 5 11.63 -4.92 -15.71
C ARG A 5 11.72 -6.26 -16.43
N ASP A 6 12.44 -6.33 -17.56
CA ASP A 6 12.46 -7.53 -18.41
C ASP A 6 13.24 -8.68 -17.76
N LYS A 7 13.90 -8.43 -16.62
CA LYS A 7 14.45 -9.46 -15.73
C LYS A 7 13.38 -10.13 -14.85
N TYR A 8 12.19 -9.57 -14.76
CA TYR A 8 11.13 -9.98 -13.82
C TYR A 8 9.80 -10.27 -14.51
N VAL A 9 9.48 -9.58 -15.60
CA VAL A 9 8.25 -9.74 -16.37
C VAL A 9 8.52 -9.80 -17.86
N LYS A 10 7.66 -10.49 -18.60
CA LYS A 10 7.59 -10.46 -20.06
C LYS A 10 6.33 -9.71 -20.49
N ILE A 11 6.50 -8.76 -21.41
CA ILE A 11 5.38 -8.05 -22.06
C ILE A 11 4.98 -8.81 -23.32
N LEU A 12 3.69 -9.12 -23.45
CA LEU A 12 3.12 -9.80 -24.60
C LEU A 12 2.47 -8.77 -25.54
N CYS A 13 3.29 -8.04 -26.30
CA CYS A 13 2.86 -6.92 -27.16
C CYS A 13 1.72 -7.29 -28.12
N ASN A 14 1.71 -8.52 -28.64
CA ASN A 14 0.64 -8.99 -29.52
C ASN A 14 -0.75 -9.03 -28.85
N ASN A 15 -0.80 -9.14 -27.53
CA ASN A 15 -2.02 -9.20 -26.73
C ASN A 15 -2.51 -7.82 -26.26
N ILE A 16 -1.68 -6.77 -26.40
CA ILE A 16 -2.00 -5.40 -25.98
C ILE A 16 -2.79 -4.70 -27.09
N ARG A 17 -3.81 -3.92 -26.71
CA ARG A 17 -4.54 -3.06 -27.65
C ARG A 17 -3.58 -2.05 -28.30
N SER A 18 -3.73 -1.81 -29.60
CA SER A 18 -2.78 -1.00 -30.37
C SER A 18 -2.64 0.44 -29.87
N ASP A 19 -3.69 1.00 -29.26
CA ASP A 19 -3.73 2.34 -28.70
C ASP A 19 -3.05 2.48 -27.33
N HIS A 20 -2.55 1.37 -26.77
CA HIS A 20 -1.94 1.31 -25.43
C HIS A 20 -0.54 0.71 -25.43
N LEU A 21 0.13 0.58 -26.58
CA LEU A 21 1.49 0.02 -26.64
C LEU A 21 2.48 0.88 -25.83
N ASP A 22 2.36 2.20 -25.94
CA ASP A 22 3.25 3.17 -25.28
C ASP A 22 3.13 3.12 -23.74
N ASP A 23 2.00 2.66 -23.17
CA ASP A 23 1.84 2.45 -21.72
C ASP A 23 2.79 1.37 -21.17
N PHE A 24 3.34 0.54 -22.06
CA PHE A 24 4.32 -0.50 -21.74
C PHE A 24 5.74 -0.09 -22.12
N ASP A 25 6.03 1.17 -22.38
CA ASP A 25 7.39 1.60 -22.64
C ASP A 25 8.28 1.51 -21.40
N ILE A 26 9.57 1.23 -21.64
CA ILE A 26 10.59 1.37 -20.60
C ILE A 26 10.93 2.86 -20.50
N ILE A 27 10.84 3.41 -19.29
CA ILE A 27 11.31 4.76 -19.03
C ILE A 27 12.82 4.70 -18.80
N ASN A 28 13.56 5.59 -19.45
CA ASN A 28 15.02 5.66 -19.37
C ASN A 28 15.52 5.85 -17.93
N GLN A 29 16.70 5.28 -17.60
CA GLN A 29 17.41 5.49 -16.34
C GLN A 29 17.75 6.96 -16.08
N SER A 30 17.90 7.81 -17.11
CA SER A 30 18.09 9.25 -16.91
C SER A 30 16.87 9.96 -16.32
N LYS A 31 15.70 9.33 -16.38
CA LYS A 31 14.42 9.85 -15.87
C LYS A 31 13.86 9.04 -14.70
N THR A 32 14.54 7.96 -14.31
CA THR A 32 14.07 7.06 -13.25
C THR A 32 15.21 6.65 -12.36
N ASN A 33 14.93 6.51 -11.07
CA ASN A 33 15.89 6.01 -10.09
C ASN A 33 15.18 4.96 -9.24
N ASP A 34 15.71 3.74 -9.21
CA ASP A 34 15.16 2.67 -8.38
C ASP A 34 15.52 2.84 -6.89
N LEU A 35 16.47 3.71 -6.57
CA LEU A 35 17.00 3.95 -5.24
C LEU A 35 17.54 2.68 -4.56
N GLY A 36 17.95 1.69 -5.36
CA GLY A 36 18.39 0.38 -4.88
C GLY A 36 17.23 -0.55 -4.45
N VAL A 37 15.97 -0.13 -4.59
CA VAL A 37 14.82 -0.96 -4.22
C VAL A 37 14.56 -2.02 -5.30
N PRO A 38 14.53 -3.32 -4.97
CA PRO A 38 14.28 -4.40 -5.94
C PRO A 38 12.91 -4.26 -6.63
N TYR A 39 12.78 -4.85 -7.82
CA TYR A 39 11.51 -4.87 -8.56
C TYR A 39 10.39 -5.49 -7.73
N ASP A 40 9.23 -4.84 -7.71
CA ASP A 40 8.10 -5.25 -6.87
C ASP A 40 6.84 -5.58 -7.69
N LEU A 41 6.53 -6.87 -7.80
CA LEU A 41 5.27 -7.33 -8.39
C LEU A 41 4.05 -6.93 -7.53
N ALA A 42 4.24 -6.74 -6.23
CA ALA A 42 3.16 -6.37 -5.31
C ALA A 42 2.90 -4.86 -5.27
N SER A 43 3.69 -4.05 -5.96
CA SER A 43 3.57 -2.58 -5.96
C SER A 43 2.18 -2.15 -6.40
N LEU A 44 1.63 -1.14 -5.72
CA LEU A 44 0.39 -0.47 -6.09
C LEU A 44 0.45 0.10 -7.50
N MET A 45 1.66 0.48 -7.94
CA MET A 45 1.93 1.05 -9.25
C MET A 45 2.06 -0.02 -10.35
N HIS A 46 2.15 -1.31 -10.00
CA HIS A 46 2.25 -2.38 -10.99
C HIS A 46 0.89 -2.63 -11.66
N TYR A 47 0.88 -2.81 -12.98
CA TYR A 47 -0.30 -3.25 -13.72
C TYR A 47 -0.56 -4.75 -13.49
N GLY A 48 -1.83 -5.15 -13.49
CA GLY A 48 -2.19 -6.57 -13.42
C GLY A 48 -1.90 -7.34 -14.72
N PRO A 49 -2.00 -8.68 -14.71
CA PRO A 49 -1.66 -9.53 -15.85
C PRO A 49 -2.40 -9.20 -17.16
N LYS A 50 -3.57 -8.57 -17.07
CA LYS A 50 -4.52 -8.34 -18.18
C LYS A 50 -4.68 -6.87 -18.56
N ALA A 51 -3.84 -5.99 -18.04
CA ALA A 51 -3.93 -4.55 -18.32
C ALA A 51 -3.89 -4.28 -19.82
N PHE A 52 -4.82 -3.47 -20.33
CA PHE A 52 -4.93 -3.08 -21.75
C PHE A 52 -4.96 -4.26 -22.74
N SER A 53 -5.40 -5.44 -22.30
CA SER A 53 -5.55 -6.62 -23.15
C SER A 53 -6.60 -6.42 -24.24
N LYS A 54 -6.34 -6.94 -25.44
CA LYS A 54 -7.34 -7.09 -26.52
C LYS A 54 -8.50 -8.01 -26.12
N SER A 55 -8.25 -8.94 -25.19
CA SER A 55 -9.25 -9.89 -24.70
C SER A 55 -8.97 -10.21 -23.24
N PRO A 56 -9.30 -9.31 -22.30
CA PRO A 56 -8.93 -9.43 -20.89
C PRO A 56 -9.54 -10.66 -20.20
N GLY A 57 -10.54 -11.33 -20.78
CA GLY A 57 -11.03 -12.62 -20.30
C GLY A 57 -9.98 -13.73 -20.40
N THR A 58 -9.18 -13.74 -21.47
CA THR A 58 -8.38 -14.89 -21.91
C THR A 58 -6.90 -14.58 -22.12
N LEU A 59 -6.55 -13.34 -22.44
CA LEU A 59 -5.19 -12.95 -22.82
C LEU A 59 -4.53 -12.09 -21.75
N ASN A 60 -3.40 -12.57 -21.24
CA ASN A 60 -2.49 -11.77 -20.43
C ASN A 60 -1.64 -10.87 -21.34
N THR A 61 -1.34 -9.66 -20.88
CA THR A 61 -0.39 -8.72 -21.48
C THR A 61 0.94 -8.69 -20.73
N ILE A 62 0.94 -9.07 -19.46
CA ILE A 62 2.13 -9.16 -18.60
C ILE A 62 2.20 -10.57 -18.00
N VAL A 63 3.38 -11.19 -18.05
CA VAL A 63 3.65 -12.49 -17.41
C VAL A 63 4.86 -12.35 -16.50
N ALA A 64 4.74 -12.72 -15.23
CA ALA A 64 5.88 -12.76 -14.33
C ALA A 64 6.78 -13.98 -14.63
N LEU A 65 8.09 -13.78 -14.67
CA LEU A 65 9.04 -14.85 -15.00
C LEU A 65 9.15 -15.90 -13.88
N ASN A 66 8.75 -15.56 -12.66
CA ASN A 66 8.65 -16.50 -11.54
C ASN A 66 7.35 -17.32 -11.52
N GLY A 67 6.49 -17.18 -12.54
CA GLY A 67 5.22 -17.89 -12.65
C GLY A 67 4.08 -17.29 -11.81
N SER A 68 4.30 -16.21 -11.06
CA SER A 68 3.24 -15.55 -10.30
C SER A 68 2.17 -14.96 -11.21
N THR A 69 0.91 -15.25 -10.90
CA THR A 69 -0.27 -14.64 -11.54
C THR A 69 -0.94 -13.58 -10.65
N ASN A 70 -0.48 -13.42 -9.41
CA ASN A 70 -1.11 -12.60 -8.39
C ASN A 70 -0.36 -11.28 -8.23
N PHE A 71 -0.61 -10.33 -9.13
CA PHE A 71 -0.02 -8.99 -9.10
C PHE A 71 -0.97 -7.94 -9.68
N GLY A 72 -0.67 -6.66 -9.47
CA GLY A 72 -1.55 -5.55 -9.84
C GLY A 72 -2.65 -5.26 -8.81
N GLN A 73 -2.35 -5.50 -7.54
CA GLN A 73 -3.24 -5.21 -6.42
C GLN A 73 -3.55 -3.70 -6.32
N ARG A 74 -4.71 -3.37 -5.74
CA ARG A 74 -5.15 -1.99 -5.47
C ARG A 74 -5.62 -1.79 -4.03
N ASN A 75 -5.12 -2.64 -3.12
CA ASN A 75 -5.48 -2.66 -1.71
C ASN A 75 -4.70 -1.63 -0.89
N GLY A 76 -3.51 -1.24 -1.34
CA GLY A 76 -2.67 -0.26 -0.65
C GLY A 76 -1.22 -0.31 -1.12
N LEU A 77 -0.37 0.48 -0.48
CA LEU A 77 1.08 0.49 -0.75
C LEU A 77 1.71 -0.84 -0.29
N SER A 78 2.62 -1.38 -1.10
CA SER A 78 3.49 -2.47 -0.66
C SER A 78 4.59 -1.95 0.28
N ASP A 79 5.28 -2.86 0.97
CA ASP A 79 6.44 -2.49 1.79
C ASP A 79 7.52 -1.77 0.96
N LYS A 80 7.70 -2.17 -0.31
CA LYS A 80 8.68 -1.57 -1.21
C LYS A 80 8.22 -0.23 -1.79
N ASP A 81 6.92 -0.04 -2.00
CA ASP A 81 6.37 1.29 -2.33
C ASP A 81 6.67 2.28 -1.19
N ILE A 82 6.45 1.85 0.06
CA ILE A 82 6.71 2.65 1.27
C ILE A 82 8.22 2.93 1.40
N GLU A 83 9.06 1.91 1.21
CA GLU A 83 10.51 2.04 1.26
C GLU A 83 11.03 3.03 0.22
N GLN A 84 10.64 2.86 -1.05
CA GLN A 84 11.09 3.73 -2.14
C GLN A 84 10.63 5.18 -1.94
N ALA A 85 9.40 5.39 -1.49
CA ALA A 85 8.90 6.73 -1.14
C ALA A 85 9.70 7.36 0.02
N ARG A 86 10.05 6.57 1.05
CA ARG A 86 10.90 7.04 2.16
C ARG A 86 12.30 7.40 1.71
N LEU A 87 12.92 6.59 0.85
CA LEU A 87 14.25 6.89 0.32
C LEU A 87 14.24 8.17 -0.52
N LEU A 88 13.17 8.41 -1.29
CA LEU A 88 13.05 9.59 -2.13
C LEU A 88 12.81 10.88 -1.35
N TYR A 89 11.89 10.86 -0.37
CA TYR A 89 11.40 12.06 0.31
C TYR A 89 11.93 12.25 1.74
N CYS A 90 12.56 11.22 2.31
CA CYS A 90 13.15 11.26 3.66
C CYS A 90 14.60 10.75 3.69
N PRO A 91 15.49 11.13 2.74
CA PRO A 91 16.87 10.68 2.77
C PRO A 91 17.60 11.23 4.00
N GLY A 92 18.24 10.35 4.76
CA GLY A 92 19.20 10.72 5.81
C GLY A 92 18.63 11.28 7.11
N THR A 93 17.31 11.25 7.35
CA THR A 93 16.75 11.75 8.61
C THR A 93 15.62 10.89 9.16
N ASN A 94 15.46 10.96 10.48
CA ASN A 94 14.23 10.61 11.18
C ASN A 94 13.00 11.41 10.69
N ALA A 95 13.05 12.22 9.62
CA ALA A 95 11.91 13.02 9.13
C ALA A 95 10.66 12.18 8.90
N CYS A 96 10.78 11.01 8.27
CA CYS A 96 9.63 10.10 8.13
C CYS A 96 9.27 9.35 9.43
N LYS A 97 10.18 9.25 10.41
CA LYS A 97 9.90 8.68 11.75
C LYS A 97 9.21 9.71 12.65
N THR A 98 9.51 11.00 12.51
CA THR A 98 8.98 12.08 13.36
C THR A 98 7.67 12.66 12.86
N LEU A 99 7.29 12.42 11.60
CA LEU A 99 6.02 12.89 11.05
C LEU A 99 4.78 12.33 11.78
N TYR A 100 4.93 11.20 12.46
CA TYR A 100 3.83 10.51 13.14
C TYR A 100 4.21 9.96 14.53
N ASN A 101 5.17 10.60 15.20
CA ASN A 101 5.46 10.31 16.60
C ASN A 101 4.69 11.27 17.52
N ASP A 102 4.45 10.79 18.74
CA ASP A 102 4.01 11.65 19.82
C ASP A 102 5.21 12.45 20.32
N SER A 103 5.03 13.76 20.40
CA SER A 103 6.00 14.71 20.94
C SER A 103 5.91 14.83 22.47
N ASN A 104 4.90 14.20 23.09
CA ASN A 104 4.69 14.20 24.52
C ASN A 104 4.44 12.79 25.04
N VAL A 105 5.08 12.43 26.16
CA VAL A 105 4.93 11.12 26.82
C VAL A 105 3.49 10.85 27.28
N ASN A 106 2.71 11.90 27.55
CA ASN A 106 1.33 11.79 28.01
C ASN A 106 0.32 11.62 26.87
N CYS A 107 0.75 11.66 25.61
CA CYS A 107 -0.15 11.58 24.47
C CYS A 107 -1.08 10.36 24.52
N THR A 108 -0.55 9.19 24.89
CA THR A 108 -1.35 7.97 25.04
C THR A 108 -2.43 8.12 26.11
N SER A 109 -2.09 8.67 27.29
CA SER A 109 -3.06 8.88 28.37
C SER A 109 -4.14 9.87 27.95
N TRP A 110 -3.76 10.99 27.34
CA TRP A 110 -4.69 12.01 26.88
C TRP A 110 -5.60 11.50 25.76
N GLY A 111 -5.06 10.68 24.85
CA GLY A 111 -5.86 10.01 23.83
C GLY A 111 -6.90 9.07 24.42
N LEU A 112 -6.53 8.26 25.41
CA LEU A 112 -7.46 7.38 26.14
C LEU A 112 -8.53 8.17 26.92
N SER A 113 -8.23 9.39 27.36
CA SER A 113 -9.22 10.30 27.97
C SER A 113 -10.15 10.98 26.96
N GLY A 114 -10.01 10.70 25.66
CA GLY A 114 -10.86 11.26 24.60
C GLY A 114 -10.39 12.61 24.05
N ASN A 115 -9.17 13.06 24.40
CA ASN A 115 -8.70 14.39 23.99
C ASN A 115 -8.45 14.52 22.48
N CYS A 116 -8.28 13.40 21.76
CA CYS A 116 -8.13 13.40 20.31
C CYS A 116 -9.38 13.95 19.59
N ASP A 117 -10.57 13.75 20.16
CA ASP A 117 -11.85 14.19 19.58
C ASP A 117 -12.49 15.35 20.34
N HIS A 118 -11.84 15.83 21.40
CA HIS A 118 -12.36 16.92 22.23
C HIS A 118 -12.30 18.26 21.48
N LYS A 119 -13.40 19.02 21.50
CA LYS A 119 -13.54 20.29 20.74
C LYS A 119 -12.43 21.31 20.99
N VAL A 120 -11.85 21.31 22.19
CA VAL A 120 -10.78 22.26 22.58
C VAL A 120 -9.38 21.68 22.38
N TYR A 121 -9.19 20.38 22.62
CA TYR A 121 -7.85 19.78 22.68
C TYR A 121 -7.43 19.13 21.37
N LYS A 122 -8.38 18.88 20.46
CA LYS A 122 -8.15 18.20 19.18
C LYS A 122 -7.00 18.81 18.37
N ASP A 123 -6.90 20.12 18.27
CA ASP A 123 -5.85 20.75 17.46
C ASP A 123 -4.46 20.57 18.07
N TYR A 124 -4.34 20.75 19.39
CA TYR A 124 -3.12 20.48 20.13
C TYR A 124 -2.72 19.00 20.01
N MET A 125 -3.68 18.11 20.23
CA MET A 125 -3.48 16.67 20.17
C MET A 125 -3.10 16.22 18.75
N ASN A 126 -3.69 16.77 17.71
CA ASN A 126 -3.30 16.49 16.32
C ASN A 126 -1.91 17.04 15.98
N LEU A 127 -1.49 18.14 16.60
CA LEU A 127 -0.18 18.73 16.34
C LEU A 127 0.95 18.01 17.10
N TYR A 128 0.72 17.62 18.35
CA TYR A 128 1.77 17.09 19.24
C TYR A 128 1.62 15.60 19.57
N CYS A 129 0.42 15.02 19.38
CA CYS A 129 0.13 13.61 19.63
C CYS A 129 -0.29 12.89 18.35
N LYS A 130 0.48 13.13 17.27
CA LYS A 130 0.20 12.60 15.93
C LYS A 130 0.11 11.08 15.92
N LYS A 131 0.95 10.38 16.70
CA LYS A 131 0.89 8.93 16.80
C LYS A 131 -0.41 8.50 17.45
N THR A 132 -0.73 9.07 18.62
CA THR A 132 -1.91 8.65 19.37
C THR A 132 -3.23 9.03 18.70
N CYS A 133 -3.33 10.23 18.12
CA CYS A 133 -4.62 10.77 17.64
C CYS A 133 -4.84 10.67 16.13
N ILE A 134 -3.78 10.69 15.33
CA ILE A 134 -3.88 10.65 13.87
C ILE A 134 -3.50 9.27 13.35
N CYS A 135 -2.39 8.72 13.83
CA CYS A 135 -1.94 7.36 13.50
C CYS A 135 -2.66 6.34 14.40
N LYS A 136 -3.91 6.02 14.07
CA LYS A 136 -4.63 4.88 14.67
C LYS A 136 -4.01 3.49 14.37
N VAL A 137 -2.71 3.43 14.06
CA VAL A 137 -1.93 2.24 13.72
C VAL A 137 -1.97 1.19 14.83
N ASN A 138 -2.21 1.61 16.08
CA ASN A 138 -2.31 0.71 17.23
C ASN A 138 -3.73 0.56 17.82
N VAL A 139 -4.75 1.15 17.18
CA VAL A 139 -6.14 0.90 17.60
C VAL A 139 -6.62 -0.36 16.93
N CYS A 140 -6.85 -1.40 17.72
CA CYS A 140 -7.50 -2.63 17.29
C CYS A 140 -9.00 -2.39 17.13
N GLU A 141 -9.39 -1.77 16.03
CA GLU A 141 -10.79 -1.52 15.69
C GLU A 141 -11.10 -1.93 14.25
N ASP A 142 -12.37 -2.27 14.01
CA ASP A 142 -12.88 -2.46 12.67
C ASP A 142 -13.31 -1.10 12.12
N GLN A 143 -12.82 -0.76 10.93
CA GLN A 143 -13.19 0.47 10.22
C GLN A 143 -14.48 0.31 9.41
N LYS A 144 -15.00 -0.92 9.30
CA LYS A 144 -16.22 -1.24 8.56
C LYS A 144 -17.19 -1.99 9.47
N VAL A 145 -18.42 -1.50 9.56
CA VAL A 145 -19.47 -2.11 10.38
C VAL A 145 -19.79 -3.54 9.93
N ILE A 146 -19.57 -3.85 8.64
CA ILE A 146 -19.85 -5.15 8.04
C ILE A 146 -18.78 -6.22 8.33
N CYS A 147 -17.70 -5.89 9.04
CA CYS A 147 -16.61 -6.84 9.32
C CYS A 147 -17.07 -8.17 9.96
N PRO A 148 -18.05 -8.22 10.89
CA PRO A 148 -18.56 -9.49 11.42
C PRO A 148 -19.12 -10.42 10.33
N ALA A 149 -19.82 -9.87 9.33
CA ALA A 149 -20.36 -10.65 8.22
C ALA A 149 -19.25 -11.16 7.28
N TYR A 150 -18.19 -10.38 7.08
CA TYR A 150 -17.03 -10.80 6.29
C TYR A 150 -16.24 -11.92 6.97
N VAL A 151 -16.14 -11.91 8.30
CA VAL A 151 -15.56 -13.03 9.06
C VAL A 151 -16.33 -14.31 8.79
N THR A 152 -17.65 -14.29 8.91
CA THR A 152 -18.50 -15.48 8.66
C THR A 152 -18.40 -15.99 7.22
N SER A 153 -18.08 -15.10 6.27
CA SER A 153 -17.90 -15.44 4.85
C SER A 153 -16.46 -15.84 4.50
N GLY A 154 -15.55 -15.99 5.47
CA GLY A 154 -14.18 -16.45 5.24
C GLY A 154 -13.23 -15.40 4.64
N TYR A 155 -13.55 -14.11 4.72
CA TYR A 155 -12.74 -13.06 4.08
C TYR A 155 -11.39 -12.85 4.77
N CYS A 156 -11.26 -13.18 6.06
CA CYS A 156 -10.01 -13.02 6.80
C CYS A 156 -8.85 -13.81 6.16
N THR A 157 -9.13 -14.96 5.55
CA THR A 157 -8.14 -15.75 4.83
C THR A 157 -8.05 -15.34 3.36
N ALA A 158 -9.18 -15.22 2.66
CA ALA A 158 -9.22 -14.92 1.23
C ALA A 158 -8.70 -13.51 0.88
N HIS A 159 -8.86 -12.54 1.79
CA HIS A 159 -8.54 -11.13 1.60
C HIS A 159 -7.70 -10.57 2.76
N LYS A 160 -6.77 -11.38 3.28
CA LYS A 160 -5.98 -11.09 4.49
C LYS A 160 -5.44 -9.66 4.57
N ALA A 161 -4.86 -9.13 3.48
CA ALA A 161 -4.32 -7.77 3.46
C ALA A 161 -5.40 -6.68 3.62
N TRP A 162 -6.50 -6.79 2.88
CA TRP A 162 -7.62 -5.84 2.98
C TRP A 162 -8.30 -5.94 4.35
N MET A 163 -8.49 -7.17 4.84
CA MET A 163 -9.07 -7.42 6.15
C MET A 163 -8.17 -6.95 7.31
N ALA A 164 -6.84 -7.00 7.17
CA ALA A 164 -5.88 -6.46 8.14
C ALA A 164 -5.91 -4.93 8.27
N ILE A 165 -6.45 -4.23 7.27
CA ILE A 165 -6.62 -2.77 7.33
C ILE A 165 -7.98 -2.41 7.89
N TYR A 166 -9.04 -3.00 7.33
CA TYR A 166 -10.41 -2.54 7.59
C TYR A 166 -11.16 -3.36 8.64
N CYS A 167 -10.76 -4.60 8.88
CA CYS A 167 -11.46 -5.56 9.73
C CYS A 167 -10.52 -6.28 10.70
N ARG A 168 -9.47 -5.58 11.15
CA ARG A 168 -8.38 -6.18 11.93
C ARG A 168 -8.85 -6.73 13.27
N LYS A 169 -9.83 -6.11 13.92
CA LYS A 169 -10.38 -6.57 15.19
C LYS A 169 -11.18 -7.85 14.95
N SER A 170 -12.12 -7.81 14.01
CA SER A 170 -12.95 -8.94 13.61
C SER A 170 -12.14 -10.15 13.14
N CYS A 171 -11.03 -9.94 12.43
CA CYS A 171 -10.16 -11.01 11.94
C CYS A 171 -8.99 -11.39 12.85
N GLY A 172 -8.86 -10.78 14.03
CA GLY A 172 -7.77 -11.08 14.97
C GLY A 172 -6.38 -10.63 14.52
N PHE A 173 -6.28 -9.63 13.64
CA PHE A 173 -5.02 -9.07 13.12
C PHE A 173 -4.45 -7.95 14.01
N CYS A 174 -4.69 -8.01 15.32
CA CYS A 174 -4.30 -6.99 16.28
C CYS A 174 -3.03 -7.36 17.06
N HIS A 175 -1.99 -7.76 16.33
CA HIS A 175 -0.65 -8.06 16.86
C HIS A 175 0.35 -6.96 16.51
#